data_AF-T1L0L3-F1
#
_entry.id   AF-T1L0L3-F1
#
_cell.length_a   1.000
_cell.length_b   1.000
_cell.length_c   1.000
_cell.angle_alpha   90.00
_cell.angle_beta   90.00
_cell.angle_gamma   90.00
#
_symmetry.space_group_name_H-M   'P 1'
#
loop_
_entity.id
_entity.type
_entity.pdbx_description
1 polymer ?
#
loop_
_entity_poly.entity_id
_entity_poly.type
_entity_poly.pdbx_seq_one_letter_code
_entity_poly.pdbx_strand_id
1 'polypeptide(L)'
;MPMDVRLQKAREVVIANPTEALKYWVDIDEMSNVTLQPILSKSQRPPAPVNLTFEFPYHGHPINNVTIATEGFLHLGNPIKNVIAPYISNPIPSWLADIQNVAPLLTDLYESSWLYESSKIKYAGNSTMFVVQWENFTCEELPQKFFTFQVSLFPNGDIVFVYKDFPVSFPFTIR
;
A
#
# COMPACT_ATOMS: atom_id res chain seq x y z
N MET A 1 37.28 -11.04 -6.88
CA MET A 1 36.45 -9.84 -6.67
C MET A 1 35.82 -9.96 -5.30
N PRO A 2 35.84 -8.92 -4.45
CA PRO A 2 35.09 -8.98 -3.20
C PRO A 2 33.59 -9.01 -3.52
N MET A 3 32.83 -9.85 -2.81
CA MET A 3 31.37 -9.86 -2.90
C MET A 3 30.82 -8.55 -2.30
N ASP A 4 30.06 -7.79 -3.08
CA ASP A 4 29.25 -6.68 -2.55
C ASP A 4 28.07 -7.30 -1.77
N VAL A 5 28.12 -7.25 -0.44
CA VAL A 5 27.08 -7.78 0.44
C VAL A 5 26.30 -6.60 1.03
N ARG A 6 25.00 -6.54 0.76
CA ARG A 6 24.09 -5.52 1.30
C ARG A 6 23.04 -6.18 2.19
N LEU A 7 22.87 -5.66 3.40
CA LEU A 7 21.87 -6.10 4.36
C LEU A 7 20.87 -4.96 4.56
N GLN A 8 19.59 -5.20 4.26
CA GLN A 8 18.50 -4.34 4.66
C GLN A 8 17.69 -5.07 5.73
N LYS A 9 17.71 -4.56 6.96
CA LYS A 9 16.95 -5.12 8.09
C LYS A 9 15.78 -4.18 8.39
N ALA A 10 14.56 -4.63 8.12
CA ALA A 10 13.37 -3.93 8.55
C ALA A 10 13.25 -4.00 10.08
N ARG A 11 12.89 -2.89 10.71
CA ARG A 11 12.52 -2.84 12.13
C ARG A 11 11.01 -2.74 12.21
N GLU A 12 10.36 -3.80 12.65
CA GLU A 12 8.93 -3.79 12.93
C GLU A 12 8.66 -3.24 14.33
N VAL A 13 7.78 -2.25 14.43
CA VAL A 13 7.32 -1.69 15.70
C VAL A 13 5.80 -1.62 15.66
N VAL A 14 5.14 -2.32 16.57
CA VAL A 14 3.67 -2.34 16.69
C VAL A 14 3.26 -1.49 17.89
N ILE A 15 2.42 -0.48 17.64
CA ILE A 15 1.90 0.43 18.66
C ILE A 15 0.41 0.15 18.84
N ALA A 16 0.03 -0.44 19.98
CA ALA A 16 -1.36 -0.76 20.28
C ALA A 16 -2.12 0.38 21.01
N ASN A 17 -1.41 1.35 21.58
CA ASN A 17 -2.03 2.48 22.27
C ASN A 17 -2.66 3.43 21.23
N PRO A 18 -3.99 3.68 21.28
CA PRO A 18 -4.66 4.49 20.27
C PRO A 18 -4.13 5.93 20.18
N THR A 19 -3.83 6.56 21.31
CA THR A 19 -3.33 7.94 21.35
C THR A 19 -1.94 8.05 20.76
N GLU A 20 -1.10 7.03 20.93
CA GLU A 20 0.23 7.01 20.32
C GLU A 20 0.16 6.67 18.83
N ALA A 21 -0.67 5.71 18.43
CA ALA A 21 -0.87 5.34 17.03
C ALA A 21 -1.44 6.49 16.19
N LEU A 22 -2.38 7.27 16.75
CA LEU A 22 -2.98 8.42 16.08
C LEU A 22 -1.98 9.54 15.76
N LYS A 23 -0.81 9.59 16.40
CA LYS A 23 0.25 10.56 16.04
C LYS A 23 0.83 10.32 14.65
N TYR A 24 0.68 9.10 14.14
CA TYR A 24 1.12 8.71 12.80
C TYR A 24 0.01 8.83 11.75
N TRP A 25 -1.22 9.14 12.16
CA TRP A 25 -2.33 9.37 11.26
C TRP A 25 -2.13 10.66 10.48
N VAL A 26 -2.34 10.60 9.17
CA VAL A 26 -2.29 11.77 8.29
C VAL A 26 -3.71 12.22 8.01
N ASP A 27 -4.02 13.50 8.24
CA ASP A 27 -5.26 14.06 7.71
C ASP A 27 -5.09 14.34 6.22
N ILE A 28 -5.46 13.35 5.39
CA ILE A 28 -5.22 13.40 3.95
C ILE A 28 -6.11 14.44 3.25
N ASP A 29 -7.26 14.79 3.84
CA ASP A 29 -8.17 15.78 3.26
C ASP A 29 -7.67 17.23 3.44
N GLU A 30 -6.75 17.45 4.38
CA GLU A 30 -6.05 18.73 4.56
C GLU A 30 -4.82 18.88 3.65
N MET A 31 -4.43 17.84 2.91
CA MET A 31 -3.28 17.90 2.00
C MET A 31 -3.62 18.62 0.69
N SER A 32 -2.73 19.50 0.24
CA SER A 32 -2.94 20.37 -0.93
C SER A 32 -3.09 19.65 -2.28
N ASN A 33 -2.70 18.37 -2.37
CA ASN A 33 -2.69 17.59 -3.61
C ASN A 33 -3.38 16.23 -3.48
N VAL A 34 -4.39 16.14 -2.61
CA VAL A 34 -5.20 14.93 -2.48
C VAL A 34 -5.87 14.56 -3.80
N THR A 35 -5.71 13.30 -4.19
CA THR A 35 -6.31 12.74 -5.40
C THR A 35 -7.21 11.57 -5.02
N LEU A 36 -8.44 11.59 -5.53
CA LEU A 36 -9.36 10.46 -5.43
C LEU A 36 -9.06 9.47 -6.55
N GLN A 37 -8.76 8.21 -6.20
CA GLN A 37 -8.59 7.17 -7.21
C GLN A 37 -9.96 6.74 -7.73
N PRO A 38 -10.15 6.66 -9.05
CA PRO A 38 -11.34 6.04 -9.62
C PRO A 38 -11.41 4.56 -9.21
N ILE A 39 -12.56 4.12 -8.71
CA ILE A 39 -12.79 2.71 -8.37
C ILE A 39 -12.68 1.88 -9.64
N LEU A 40 -11.67 1.00 -9.70
CA LEU A 40 -11.28 0.27 -10.91
C LEU A 40 -12.27 -0.82 -11.31
N SER A 41 -13.17 -1.25 -10.42
CA SER A 41 -14.12 -2.35 -10.65
C SER A 41 -15.06 -2.14 -11.85
N LYS A 42 -15.21 -0.89 -12.34
CA LYS A 42 -15.97 -0.57 -13.56
C LYS A 42 -15.12 -0.23 -14.78
N SER A 43 -13.81 -0.04 -14.62
CA SER A 43 -12.92 0.29 -15.74
C SER A 43 -12.03 -0.91 -16.05
N GLN A 44 -12.12 -1.46 -17.25
CA GLN A 44 -11.19 -2.49 -17.77
C GLN A 44 -9.75 -1.97 -17.96
N ARG A 45 -9.38 -0.85 -17.31
CA ARG A 45 -8.06 -0.23 -17.39
C ARG A 45 -7.23 -0.70 -16.20
N PRO A 46 -5.99 -1.17 -16.44
CA PRO A 46 -5.08 -1.44 -15.35
C PRO A 46 -4.83 -0.16 -14.54
N PRO A 47 -4.62 -0.27 -13.21
CA PRO A 47 -4.30 0.88 -12.37
C PRO A 47 -3.08 1.62 -12.93
N ALA A 48 -3.19 2.94 -13.06
CA ALA A 48 -2.09 3.77 -13.51
C ALA A 48 -1.05 3.94 -12.38
N PRO A 49 0.26 3.88 -12.68
CA PRO A 49 1.29 4.14 -11.70
C PRO A 49 1.27 5.60 -11.24
N VAL A 50 1.46 5.81 -9.94
CA VAL A 50 1.61 7.11 -9.29
C VAL A 50 3.09 7.36 -9.05
N ASN A 51 3.60 8.46 -9.59
CA ASN A 51 5.00 8.84 -9.37
C ASN A 51 5.19 9.43 -7.97
N LEU A 52 6.21 8.96 -7.27
CA LEU A 52 6.68 9.54 -6.02
C LEU A 52 7.48 10.82 -6.31
N THR A 53 7.49 11.73 -5.34
CA THR A 53 8.29 12.96 -5.42
C THR A 53 9.69 12.79 -4.80
N PHE A 54 10.01 11.57 -4.37
CA PHE A 54 11.29 11.16 -3.78
C PHE A 54 11.61 9.72 -4.21
N GLU A 55 12.88 9.32 -4.08
CA GLU A 55 13.29 7.93 -4.24
C GLU A 55 13.03 7.17 -2.93
N PHE A 56 12.16 6.17 -2.99
CA PHE A 56 11.87 5.30 -1.86
C PHE A 56 12.81 4.09 -1.86
N PRO A 57 13.68 3.91 -0.84
CA PRO A 57 14.63 2.81 -0.82
C PRO A 57 13.96 1.49 -0.39
N TYR A 58 13.92 0.51 -1.29
CA TYR A 58 13.26 -0.77 -1.04
C TYR A 58 14.06 -1.95 -1.60
N HIS A 59 14.40 -2.92 -0.75
CA HIS A 59 15.30 -4.07 -1.04
C HIS A 59 16.58 -3.70 -1.82
N GLY A 60 17.20 -2.57 -1.45
CA GLY A 60 18.43 -2.09 -2.09
C GLY A 60 18.24 -1.39 -3.44
N HIS A 61 16.99 -1.14 -3.86
CA HIS A 61 16.66 -0.44 -5.10
C HIS A 61 15.86 0.85 -4.83
N PRO A 62 16.17 1.96 -5.51
CA PRO A 62 15.33 3.16 -5.44
C PRO A 62 14.06 2.95 -6.27
N ILE A 63 12.91 3.13 -5.63
CA ILE A 63 11.58 3.10 -6.24
C ILE A 63 11.11 4.55 -6.43
N ASN A 64 10.61 4.87 -7.61
CA ASN A 64 10.12 6.20 -7.96
C ASN A 64 8.63 6.23 -8.30
N ASN A 65 7.97 5.08 -8.30
CA ASN A 65 6.54 4.97 -8.55
C ASN A 65 5.91 3.80 -7.82
N VAL A 66 4.61 3.91 -7.62
CA VAL A 66 3.80 2.88 -6.97
C VAL A 66 2.50 2.70 -7.73
N THR A 67 1.94 1.50 -7.70
CA THR A 67 0.60 1.24 -8.20
C THR A 67 -0.29 0.91 -7.03
N ILE A 68 -1.40 1.64 -6.89
CA ILE A 68 -2.30 1.52 -5.75
C ILE A 68 -3.37 0.48 -6.08
N ALA A 69 -3.34 -0.66 -5.39
CA ALA A 69 -4.32 -1.70 -5.56
C ALA A 69 -5.61 -1.33 -4.84
N THR A 70 -6.72 -1.64 -5.48
CA THR A 70 -8.04 -1.60 -4.87
C THR A 70 -8.14 -2.57 -3.68
N GLU A 71 -7.35 -3.61 -3.66
CA GLU A 71 -7.40 -4.65 -2.66
C GLU A 71 -6.62 -4.29 -1.37
N GLY A 72 -6.26 -3.01 -1.18
CA GLY A 72 -5.69 -2.54 0.08
C GLY A 72 -4.17 -2.63 0.19
N PHE A 73 -3.44 -2.69 -0.91
CA PHE A 73 -1.98 -2.76 -0.91
C PHE A 73 -1.34 -1.92 -2.01
N LEU A 74 -0.02 -1.69 -1.91
CA LEU A 74 0.77 -0.98 -2.93
C LEU A 74 1.67 -1.97 -3.65
N HIS A 75 1.71 -1.90 -4.97
CA HIS A 75 2.82 -2.47 -5.75
C HIS A 75 3.92 -1.43 -5.90
N LEU A 76 5.16 -1.80 -5.61
CA LEU A 76 6.33 -0.93 -5.71
C LEU A 76 7.06 -1.15 -7.03
N GLY A 77 7.36 -0.05 -7.73
CA GLY A 77 8.04 -0.06 -9.01
C GLY A 77 7.11 -0.30 -10.20
N ASN A 78 7.67 -0.18 -11.41
CA ASN A 78 6.95 -0.57 -12.60
C ASN A 78 6.60 -2.05 -12.49
N PRO A 79 5.33 -2.46 -12.68
CA PRO A 79 5.05 -3.88 -12.85
C PRO A 79 5.99 -4.36 -13.95
N ILE A 80 6.83 -5.34 -13.62
CA ILE A 80 7.79 -5.98 -14.53
C ILE A 80 7.02 -6.81 -15.59
N LYS A 81 5.91 -6.27 -16.10
CA LYS A 81 5.08 -6.82 -17.16
C LYS A 81 5.35 -6.17 -18.51
N ASN A 82 5.99 -5.00 -18.59
CA ASN A 82 6.07 -4.29 -19.87
C ASN A 82 7.48 -4.14 -20.47
N VAL A 83 8.54 -4.50 -19.75
CA VAL A 83 9.93 -4.39 -20.29
C VAL A 83 10.53 -5.77 -20.60
N ILE A 84 10.07 -6.85 -19.94
CA ILE A 84 10.63 -8.20 -20.14
C ILE A 84 9.58 -9.31 -20.38
N ALA A 85 8.28 -9.05 -20.26
CA ALA A 85 7.24 -10.08 -20.47
C ALA A 85 7.23 -10.77 -21.84
N PRO A 86 7.60 -10.14 -22.98
CA PRO A 86 7.70 -10.91 -24.24
C PRO A 86 8.88 -11.89 -24.28
N TYR A 87 9.82 -11.81 -23.33
CA TYR A 87 11.04 -12.64 -23.28
C TYR A 87 11.06 -13.65 -22.12
N ILE A 88 10.04 -13.67 -21.26
CA ILE A 88 9.92 -14.62 -20.15
C ILE A 88 8.66 -15.45 -20.37
N SER A 89 8.83 -16.68 -20.87
CA SER A 89 7.74 -17.65 -21.06
C SER A 89 7.23 -18.28 -19.76
N ASN A 90 7.75 -17.87 -18.61
CA ASN A 90 7.34 -18.34 -17.29
C ASN A 90 6.60 -17.22 -16.53
N PRO A 91 5.43 -17.50 -15.94
CA PRO A 91 4.77 -16.54 -15.06
C PRO A 91 5.72 -16.12 -13.93
N ILE A 92 5.71 -14.83 -13.58
CA ILE A 92 6.43 -14.33 -12.40
C ILE A 92 5.98 -15.19 -11.21
N PRO A 93 6.88 -15.93 -10.55
CA PRO A 93 6.54 -16.70 -9.36
C PRO A 93 5.84 -15.80 -8.32
N SER A 94 4.78 -16.28 -7.68
CA SER A 94 4.00 -15.51 -6.69
C SER A 94 4.86 -14.87 -5.60
N TRP A 95 5.93 -15.56 -5.17
CA TRP A 95 6.87 -15.02 -4.18
C TRP A 95 7.62 -13.76 -4.62
N LEU A 96 7.84 -13.55 -5.94
CA LEU A 96 8.41 -12.31 -6.46
C LEU A 96 7.40 -11.17 -6.47
N ALA A 97 6.11 -11.47 -6.63
CA ALA A 97 5.05 -10.48 -6.48
C ALA A 97 4.92 -10.03 -5.02
N ASP A 98 5.03 -10.97 -4.07
CA ASP A 98 4.98 -10.68 -2.62
C ASP A 98 6.14 -9.79 -2.15
N ILE A 99 7.33 -9.91 -2.75
CA ILE A 99 8.49 -9.07 -2.40
C ILE A 99 8.26 -7.62 -2.80
N GLN A 100 7.50 -7.36 -3.86
CA GLN A 100 7.28 -6.01 -4.40
C GLN A 100 6.00 -5.34 -3.88
N ASN A 101 5.33 -5.94 -2.88
CA ASN A 101 4.11 -5.40 -2.32
C ASN A 101 4.33 -4.83 -0.91
N VAL A 102 3.64 -3.74 -0.61
CA VAL A 102 3.50 -3.19 0.74
C VAL A 102 2.04 -3.32 1.12
N ALA A 103 1.74 -4.21 2.06
CA ALA A 103 0.38 -4.60 2.39
C ALA A 103 0.09 -4.28 3.86
N PRO A 104 -0.67 -3.19 4.14
CA PRO A 104 -1.19 -2.97 5.49
C PRO A 104 -2.01 -4.18 5.94
N LEU A 105 -2.91 -4.67 5.08
CA LEU A 105 -3.78 -5.79 5.42
C LEU A 105 -3.68 -6.89 4.37
N LEU A 106 -3.20 -8.07 4.78
CA LEU A 106 -3.20 -9.30 3.97
C LEU A 106 -4.47 -10.14 4.24
N THR A 107 -5.64 -9.51 4.18
CA THR A 107 -6.93 -10.21 4.23
C THR A 107 -7.59 -10.09 2.85
N ASP A 108 -8.51 -10.99 2.54
CA ASP A 108 -9.25 -10.92 1.28
C ASP A 108 -10.22 -9.72 1.30
N LEU A 109 -9.69 -8.53 0.99
CA LEU A 109 -10.46 -7.33 0.63
C LEU A 109 -11.08 -7.44 -0.78
N TYR A 110 -11.01 -8.64 -1.36
CA TYR A 110 -11.00 -8.90 -2.80
C TYR A 110 -12.32 -8.54 -3.48
N GLU A 111 -13.47 -8.59 -2.79
CA GLU A 111 -14.77 -8.40 -3.46
C GLU A 111 -15.79 -7.51 -2.73
N SER A 112 -15.71 -7.32 -1.42
CA SER A 112 -16.81 -6.66 -0.67
C SER A 112 -16.69 -5.13 -0.56
N SER A 113 -15.50 -4.58 -0.41
CA SER A 113 -15.31 -3.14 -0.12
C SER A 113 -15.73 -2.21 -1.25
N TRP A 114 -15.40 -2.54 -2.50
CA TRP A 114 -15.65 -1.68 -3.68
C TRP A 114 -17.10 -1.63 -4.14
N LEU A 115 -17.95 -2.46 -3.54
CA LEU A 115 -19.39 -2.50 -3.83
C LEU A 115 -20.15 -1.36 -3.13
N TYR A 116 -19.55 -0.74 -2.11
CA TYR A 116 -20.17 0.35 -1.38
C TYR A 116 -19.73 1.71 -1.94
N GLU A 117 -20.70 2.57 -2.27
CA GLU A 117 -20.45 3.95 -2.76
C GLU A 117 -19.68 4.81 -1.75
N SER A 118 -19.74 4.44 -0.47
CA SER A 118 -19.05 5.10 0.62
C SER A 118 -17.55 4.78 0.68
N SER A 119 -17.08 3.74 -0.03
CA SER A 119 -15.69 3.32 -0.04
C SER A 119 -14.86 4.17 -1.01
N LYS A 120 -13.72 4.68 -0.56
CA LYS A 120 -12.86 5.57 -1.36
C LYS A 120 -11.39 5.21 -1.21
N ILE A 121 -10.60 5.37 -2.27
CA ILE A 121 -9.14 5.51 -2.14
C ILE A 121 -8.76 6.95 -2.37
N LYS A 122 -7.99 7.49 -1.43
CA LYS A 122 -7.35 8.79 -1.57
C LYS A 122 -5.84 8.59 -1.51
N TYR A 123 -5.09 9.37 -2.28
CA TYR A 123 -3.64 9.42 -2.14
C TYR A 123 -3.14 10.85 -2.28
N ALA A 124 -2.04 11.14 -1.62
CA ALA A 124 -1.36 12.43 -1.65
C ALA A 124 0.12 12.23 -1.36
N GLY A 125 0.96 13.18 -1.75
CA GLY A 125 2.38 13.08 -1.44
C GLY A 125 3.18 14.33 -1.73
N ASN A 126 4.25 14.51 -0.99
CA ASN A 126 5.22 15.59 -1.13
C ASN A 126 6.63 15.02 -0.90
N SER A 127 7.63 15.90 -0.90
CA SER A 127 9.03 15.49 -0.77
C SER A 127 9.38 14.81 0.55
N THR A 128 8.50 14.85 1.56
CA THR A 128 8.73 14.25 2.88
C THR A 128 7.95 12.98 3.12
N MET A 129 6.86 12.73 2.38
CA MET A 129 5.99 11.57 2.58
C MET A 129 5.06 11.35 1.39
N PHE A 130 4.74 10.09 1.12
CA PHE A 130 3.64 9.68 0.26
C PHE A 130 2.65 8.85 1.07
N VAL A 131 1.35 9.17 1.02
CA VAL A 131 0.30 8.51 1.79
C VAL A 131 -0.84 8.03 0.90
N VAL A 132 -1.35 6.85 1.20
CA VAL A 132 -2.56 6.28 0.59
C VAL A 132 -3.53 5.88 1.70
N GLN A 133 -4.79 6.26 1.54
CA GLN A 133 -5.88 5.94 2.46
C GLN A 133 -6.94 5.12 1.74
N TRP A 134 -7.31 3.98 2.32
CA TRP A 134 -8.50 3.22 1.98
C TRP A 134 -9.56 3.53 3.03
N GLU A 135 -10.59 4.26 2.61
CA GLU A 135 -11.64 4.81 3.46
C GLU A 135 -12.89 3.97 3.42
N ASN A 136 -13.37 3.61 4.61
CA ASN A 136 -14.62 2.89 4.82
C ASN A 136 -14.64 1.51 4.13
N PHE A 137 -13.59 0.74 4.35
CA PHE A 137 -13.37 -0.61 3.82
C PHE A 137 -13.95 -1.68 4.74
N THR A 138 -14.41 -2.79 4.17
CA THR A 138 -14.88 -3.99 4.86
C THR A 138 -14.26 -5.25 4.25
N CYS A 139 -14.21 -6.35 4.98
CA CYS A 139 -13.71 -7.63 4.49
C CYS A 139 -14.75 -8.74 4.72
N GLU A 140 -14.61 -9.85 4.02
CA GLU A 140 -15.57 -10.97 4.12
C GLU A 140 -15.65 -11.55 5.53
N GLU A 141 -14.53 -11.51 6.27
CA GLU A 141 -14.44 -12.03 7.62
C GLU A 141 -15.05 -11.08 8.67
N LEU A 142 -15.28 -9.82 8.30
CA LEU A 142 -15.88 -8.79 9.16
C LEU A 142 -17.01 -8.06 8.42
N PRO A 143 -18.07 -8.78 8.01
CA PRO A 143 -19.16 -8.19 7.25
C PRO A 143 -19.84 -7.08 8.06
N GLN A 144 -20.20 -5.99 7.38
CA GLN A 144 -20.83 -4.80 7.97
C GLN A 144 -19.97 -4.01 8.97
N LYS A 145 -18.71 -4.40 9.19
CA LYS A 145 -17.75 -3.57 9.90
C LYS A 145 -16.89 -2.84 8.89
N PHE A 146 -16.93 -1.51 9.00
CA PHE A 146 -16.11 -0.66 8.16
C PHE A 146 -14.96 -0.08 8.97
N PHE A 147 -13.80 -0.02 8.34
CA PHE A 147 -12.59 0.51 8.91
C PHE A 147 -11.85 1.34 7.86
N THR A 148 -10.97 2.22 8.32
CA THR A 148 -10.14 3.04 7.44
C THR A 148 -8.69 2.75 7.79
N PHE A 149 -7.85 2.62 6.77
CA PHE A 149 -6.42 2.40 6.99
C PHE A 149 -5.57 3.20 6.02
N GLN A 150 -4.35 3.47 6.46
CA GLN A 150 -3.36 4.25 5.72
C GLN A 150 -2.04 3.51 5.60
N VAL A 151 -1.36 3.75 4.48
CA VAL A 151 0.05 3.44 4.27
C VAL A 151 0.77 4.75 3.99
N SER A 152 1.82 5.02 4.76
CA SER A 152 2.73 6.14 4.52
C SER A 152 4.13 5.64 4.21
N LEU A 153 4.68 6.08 3.09
CA LEU A 153 6.06 5.84 2.66
C LEU A 153 6.89 7.11 2.93
N PHE A 154 8.08 6.94 3.49
CA PHE A 154 8.99 8.04 3.80
C PHE A 154 10.31 7.90 3.02
N PRO A 155 10.99 9.01 2.65
CA PRO A 155 12.25 8.98 1.88
C PRO A 155 13.39 8.19 2.55
N ASN A 156 13.32 7.98 3.87
CA ASN A 156 14.29 7.18 4.61
C ASN A 156 14.06 5.66 4.51
N GLY A 157 12.99 5.22 3.84
CA GLY A 157 12.62 3.82 3.71
C GLY A 157 11.62 3.33 4.76
N ASP A 158 11.18 4.20 5.68
CA ASP A 158 10.16 3.82 6.64
C ASP A 158 8.81 3.63 5.94
N ILE A 159 8.10 2.60 6.40
CA ILE A 159 6.73 2.29 6.02
C ILE A 159 5.90 2.31 7.29
N VAL A 160 4.85 3.12 7.31
CA VAL A 160 3.96 3.25 8.47
C VAL A 160 2.54 2.87 8.09
N PHE A 161 1.98 1.94 8.86
CA PHE A 161 0.60 1.51 8.73
C PHE A 161 -0.22 2.03 9.91
N VAL A 162 -1.36 2.64 9.62
CA VAL A 162 -2.27 3.14 10.66
C VAL A 162 -3.69 2.70 10.36
N TYR A 163 -4.39 2.19 11.38
CA TYR A 163 -5.76 1.68 11.27
C TYR A 163 -6.69 2.47 12.20
N LYS A 164 -7.86 2.84 11.70
CA LYS A 164 -8.97 3.42 12.46
C LYS A 164 -10.19 2.52 12.37
N ASP A 165 -10.89 2.39 13.50
CA ASP A 165 -12.09 1.57 13.67
C ASP A 165 -11.89 0.07 13.35
N PHE A 166 -10.64 -0.37 13.33
CA PHE A 166 -10.29 -1.77 13.08
C PHE A 166 -10.53 -2.62 14.34
N PRO A 167 -11.26 -3.75 14.24
CA PRO A 167 -11.56 -4.56 15.41
C PRO A 167 -10.31 -5.27 15.94
N VAL A 168 -9.97 -4.97 17.19
CA VAL A 168 -8.78 -5.47 17.91
C VAL A 168 -8.71 -7.01 17.97
N SER A 169 -9.82 -7.72 17.82
CA SER A 169 -9.90 -9.18 17.87
C SER A 169 -9.59 -9.88 16.54
N PHE A 170 -9.28 -9.14 15.47
CA PHE A 170 -9.05 -9.72 14.16
C PHE A 170 -7.58 -10.12 13.98
N PRO A 171 -7.25 -11.40 13.74
CA PRO A 171 -5.89 -11.80 13.44
C PRO A 171 -5.53 -11.38 12.00
N PHE A 172 -4.57 -10.48 11.85
CA PHE A 172 -4.01 -10.13 10.54
C PHE A 172 -2.49 -10.17 10.54
N THR A 173 -1.92 -10.41 9.35
CA THR A 173 -0.47 -10.36 9.12
C THR A 173 -0.16 -9.09 8.32
N ILE A 174 0.82 -8.32 8.77
CA ILE A 174 1.37 -7.15 8.08
C ILE A 174 2.58 -7.62 7.24
N ARG A 175 2.73 -7.11 6.01
CA ARG A 175 3.85 -7.44 5.10
C ARG A 175 4.50 -6.20 4.52
#